data_AF-A0A929FDV8-F1
#
_entry.id   AF-A0A929FDV8-F1
#
_cell.length_a   1.000
_cell.length_b   1.000
_cell.length_c   1.000
_cell.angle_alpha   90.00
_cell.angle_beta   90.00
_cell.angle_gamma   90.00
#
_symmetry.space_group_name_H-M   'P 1'
#
loop_
_entity.id
_entity.type
_entity.pdbx_description
1 polymer ?
#
loop_
_entity_poly.entity_id
_entity_poly.type
_entity_poly.pdbx_seq_one_letter_code
_entity_poly.pdbx_strand_id
1 'polypeptide(L)'
;MRGLWWYLLIAPVATVGIWGAAAVWRTPALAPVLETPHSEVVALPEVESLDDLYEIRDRLQAELADRPPVLISSRTGIATAPTDLLESLQAVDIRIHIEETAKEQWDAALRAGGQAAQLGKPAADADDENLEEAYTLWKTAIDSLEAIPEESLLAEQAADKIAEYEPNLAIAAYRYDTARSDFLLPIAEQTGMESRVRITVCTLERECRRLRGAEQPASPASLIKVPVAIALMQKLTEENIDPDTEILVTRGNWTEDAGKIWVGQEYSLRKIMLDMISLSGNIATNQLIDYLGHDYINQMLRDRGYTGTQVRTKLVGQRTYPSNLGNPPNYITSDELTDMMVGIYNQEHPGDELILEGLVNQYDWDLGYEAVKLPAVWIGEKTGQNSKVLGTTVGVNINGERYVITVTIDHTASEPAVKSVIQGIVEHIQANDGFGN
;
A
#
# COMPACT_ATOMS: atom_id res chain seq x y z
N MET A 1 -14.40 -53.60 6.37
CA MET A 1 -15.40 -53.67 5.28
C MET A 1 -15.04 -52.61 4.23
N ARG A 2 -15.34 -52.84 2.94
CA ARG A 2 -15.18 -51.89 1.81
C ARG A 2 -16.30 -50.81 1.90
N GLY A 3 -16.27 -49.62 1.26
CA GLY A 3 -15.29 -48.93 0.41
C GLY A 3 -15.97 -47.89 -0.52
N LEU A 4 -15.29 -46.75 -0.78
CA LEU A 4 -15.39 -45.77 -1.90
C LEU A 4 -16.73 -45.27 -2.54
N TRP A 5 -16.87 -43.91 -2.55
CA TRP A 5 -17.09 -42.96 -3.68
C TRP A 5 -18.37 -42.88 -4.59
N TRP A 6 -18.52 -41.67 -5.20
CA TRP A 6 -19.22 -41.22 -6.45
C TRP A 6 -20.70 -40.70 -6.43
N TYR A 7 -20.85 -39.36 -6.37
CA TYR A 7 -21.30 -38.41 -7.44
C TYR A 7 -22.38 -38.75 -8.52
N LEU A 8 -23.14 -37.69 -8.94
CA LEU A 8 -23.98 -37.51 -10.18
C LEU A 8 -25.38 -38.21 -10.17
N LEU A 9 -26.47 -37.80 -10.88
CA LEU A 9 -26.81 -36.67 -11.80
C LEU A 9 -28.34 -36.57 -12.06
N ILE A 10 -28.80 -35.54 -12.82
CA ILE A 10 -30.07 -35.42 -13.61
C ILE A 10 -31.38 -35.28 -12.79
N ALA A 11 -32.15 -34.17 -12.78
CA ALA A 11 -32.77 -33.32 -13.83
C ALA A 11 -34.19 -33.83 -14.29
N PRO A 12 -35.09 -33.03 -14.91
CA PRO A 12 -36.39 -32.74 -14.28
C PRO A 12 -37.63 -33.30 -15.01
N VAL A 13 -38.76 -33.34 -14.30
CA VAL A 13 -40.08 -33.71 -14.87
C VAL A 13 -40.82 -32.47 -15.35
N ALA A 14 -41.18 -32.45 -16.63
CA ALA A 14 -42.01 -31.41 -17.23
C ALA A 14 -43.51 -31.61 -16.94
N THR A 15 -44.24 -30.52 -16.76
CA THR A 15 -45.71 -30.50 -16.79
C THR A 15 -46.22 -29.61 -17.93
N VAL A 16 -47.09 -30.19 -18.75
CA VAL A 16 -47.69 -29.55 -19.93
C VAL A 16 -49.01 -28.87 -19.55
N GLY A 17 -49.24 -27.64 -20.02
CA GLY A 17 -50.49 -26.88 -19.84
C GLY A 17 -50.94 -26.20 -21.14
N ILE A 18 -52.23 -26.34 -21.50
CA ILE A 18 -52.86 -26.02 -22.81
C ILE A 18 -54.33 -25.63 -22.51
N TRP A 19 -55.08 -24.72 -23.17
CA TRP A 19 -54.99 -23.97 -24.44
C TRP A 19 -55.14 -22.44 -24.21
N GLY A 20 -54.83 -21.62 -25.21
CA GLY A 20 -55.26 -20.20 -25.25
C GLY A 20 -55.00 -19.51 -26.61
N ALA A 21 -55.95 -19.58 -27.54
CA ALA A 21 -55.78 -19.06 -28.89
C ALA A 21 -56.17 -17.57 -29.02
N ALA A 22 -55.22 -16.72 -29.42
CA ALA A 22 -55.49 -15.39 -29.97
C ALA A 22 -54.62 -15.17 -31.21
N ALA A 23 -55.25 -15.11 -32.38
CA ALA A 23 -54.57 -14.90 -33.65
C ALA A 23 -54.22 -13.40 -33.83
N VAL A 24 -53.10 -12.97 -33.26
CA VAL A 24 -52.54 -11.64 -33.53
C VAL A 24 -51.65 -11.73 -34.78
N TRP A 25 -51.93 -10.86 -35.75
CA TRP A 25 -51.19 -10.78 -37.00
C TRP A 25 -49.75 -10.34 -36.70
N ARG A 26 -48.76 -11.19 -37.01
CA ARG A 26 -47.36 -10.81 -36.96
C ARG A 26 -47.02 -9.96 -38.18
N THR A 27 -47.04 -8.64 -38.01
CA THR A 27 -46.13 -7.79 -38.78
C THR A 27 -44.69 -8.22 -38.45
N PRO A 28 -43.76 -8.21 -39.43
CA PRO A 28 -42.35 -8.31 -39.10
C PRO A 28 -41.94 -7.03 -38.39
N ALA A 29 -41.86 -7.08 -37.06
CA ALA A 29 -41.16 -6.06 -36.31
C ALA A 29 -39.70 -6.05 -36.82
N LEU A 30 -39.23 -4.89 -37.26
CA LEU A 30 -37.82 -4.68 -37.55
C LEU A 30 -37.05 -5.01 -36.27
N ALA A 31 -36.22 -6.04 -36.32
CA ALA A 31 -35.25 -6.24 -35.26
C ALA A 31 -34.33 -5.01 -35.24
N PRO A 32 -33.94 -4.48 -34.06
CA PRO A 32 -32.84 -3.54 -34.02
C PRO A 32 -31.63 -4.22 -34.63
N VAL A 33 -30.99 -3.56 -35.60
CA VAL A 33 -29.68 -3.99 -36.07
C VAL A 33 -28.76 -3.89 -34.86
N LEU A 34 -28.21 -5.03 -34.43
CA LEU A 34 -27.10 -5.02 -33.50
C LEU A 34 -25.92 -4.39 -34.23
N GLU A 35 -25.60 -3.15 -33.86
CA GLU A 35 -24.40 -2.48 -34.34
C GLU A 35 -23.18 -3.33 -34.00
N THR A 36 -22.42 -3.68 -35.04
CA THR A 36 -21.17 -4.41 -34.90
C THR A 36 -20.13 -3.51 -34.25
N PRO A 37 -19.39 -3.95 -33.21
CA PRO A 37 -18.34 -3.16 -32.58
C PRO A 37 -17.10 -3.10 -33.48
N HIS A 38 -17.16 -2.22 -34.48
CA HIS A 38 -16.05 -1.76 -35.31
C HIS A 38 -16.18 -0.24 -35.49
N SER A 39 -15.98 0.49 -34.39
CA SER A 39 -15.41 1.83 -34.50
C SER A 39 -13.92 1.63 -34.80
N GLU A 40 -13.51 1.88 -36.05
CA GLU A 40 -12.12 2.22 -36.29
C GLU A 40 -11.84 3.50 -35.49
N VAL A 41 -10.84 3.47 -34.61
CA VAL A 41 -10.42 4.68 -33.90
C VAL A 41 -9.88 5.62 -34.96
N VAL A 42 -10.63 6.69 -35.25
CA VAL A 42 -10.21 7.72 -36.21
C VAL A 42 -8.91 8.32 -35.69
N ALA A 43 -7.80 7.99 -36.36
CA ALA A 43 -6.49 8.49 -36.00
C ALA A 43 -6.44 9.99 -36.28
N LEU A 44 -6.56 10.79 -35.21
CA LEU A 44 -6.33 12.22 -35.27
C LEU A 44 -4.86 12.49 -35.63
N PRO A 45 -4.55 13.67 -36.22
CA PRO A 45 -3.16 14.11 -36.39
C PRO A 45 -2.42 14.10 -35.05
N GLU A 46 -1.09 14.02 -35.06
CA GLU A 46 -0.29 14.42 -33.89
C GLU A 46 -0.53 15.93 -33.65
N VAL A 47 -0.68 16.30 -32.38
CA VAL A 47 -1.09 17.64 -31.94
C VAL A 47 -0.19 18.06 -30.77
N GLU A 48 0.34 19.29 -30.79
CA GLU A 48 1.26 19.77 -29.75
C GLU A 48 0.55 20.66 -28.69
N SER A 49 -0.63 21.21 -29.00
CA SER A 49 -1.36 22.11 -28.11
C SER A 49 -2.89 22.02 -28.23
N LEU A 50 -3.58 22.58 -27.23
CA LEU A 50 -5.04 22.79 -27.28
C LEU A 50 -5.45 23.80 -28.36
N ASP A 51 -4.61 24.78 -28.68
CA ASP A 51 -4.88 25.75 -29.75
C ASP A 51 -4.91 25.05 -31.12
N ASP A 52 -4.00 24.10 -31.37
CA ASP A 52 -4.01 23.27 -32.59
C ASP A 52 -5.29 22.43 -32.69
N LEU A 53 -5.81 21.90 -31.58
CA LEU A 53 -7.09 21.16 -31.57
C LEU A 53 -8.26 22.07 -31.98
N TYR A 54 -8.29 23.31 -31.49
CA TYR A 54 -9.28 24.30 -31.93
C TYR A 54 -9.11 24.62 -33.43
N GLU A 55 -7.89 24.80 -33.94
CA GLU A 55 -7.66 25.00 -35.38
C GLU A 55 -8.13 23.81 -36.23
N ILE A 56 -7.89 22.57 -35.78
CA ILE A 56 -8.37 21.36 -36.45
C ILE A 56 -9.90 21.30 -36.44
N ARG A 57 -10.55 21.56 -35.29
CA ARG A 57 -12.02 21.60 -35.16
C ARG A 57 -12.61 22.61 -36.13
N ASP A 58 -12.11 23.85 -36.10
CA ASP A 58 -12.65 24.96 -36.88
C ASP A 58 -12.45 24.71 -38.40
N ARG A 59 -11.35 24.06 -38.80
CA ARG A 59 -11.14 23.55 -40.16
C ARG A 59 -12.16 22.48 -40.55
N LEU A 60 -12.39 21.46 -39.72
CA LEU A 60 -13.36 20.40 -39.97
C LEU A 60 -14.79 20.93 -40.08
N GLN A 61 -15.16 21.91 -39.24
CA GLN A 61 -16.45 22.60 -39.32
C GLN A 61 -16.61 23.40 -40.63
N ALA A 62 -15.55 24.09 -41.08
CA ALA A 62 -15.55 24.79 -42.36
C ALA A 62 -15.68 23.82 -43.57
N GLU A 63 -14.95 22.69 -43.55
CA GLU A 63 -15.06 21.64 -44.58
C GLU A 63 -16.44 20.97 -44.60
N LEU A 64 -17.10 20.82 -43.46
CA LEU A 64 -18.46 20.32 -43.37
C LEU A 64 -19.47 21.33 -43.95
N ALA A 65 -19.25 22.63 -43.73
CA ALA A 65 -20.13 23.71 -44.19
C ALA A 65 -20.03 24.00 -45.71
N ASP A 66 -18.87 23.78 -46.34
CA ASP A 66 -18.67 23.98 -47.79
C ASP A 66 -19.21 22.81 -48.64
N ARG A 67 -19.60 21.68 -48.02
CA ARG A 67 -20.18 20.55 -48.74
C ARG A 67 -21.65 20.81 -49.13
N PRO A 68 -22.05 20.50 -50.39
CA PRO A 68 -23.42 20.72 -50.84
C PRO A 68 -24.41 19.84 -50.06
N PRO A 69 -25.62 20.33 -49.78
CA PRO A 69 -26.62 19.56 -49.05
C PRO A 69 -26.99 18.28 -49.81
N VAL A 70 -27.04 17.16 -49.07
CA VAL A 70 -27.29 15.83 -49.62
C VAL A 70 -28.70 15.77 -50.23
N LEU A 71 -28.78 15.90 -51.56
CA LEU A 71 -30.04 15.77 -52.30
C LEU A 71 -30.50 14.31 -52.28
N ILE A 72 -31.48 14.01 -51.43
CA ILE A 72 -32.10 12.69 -51.34
C ILE A 72 -32.83 12.35 -52.65
N SER A 73 -32.15 11.61 -53.53
CA SER A 73 -32.76 11.01 -54.71
C SER A 73 -33.62 9.81 -54.28
N SER A 74 -34.93 9.93 -54.43
CA SER A 74 -35.94 8.95 -54.00
C SER A 74 -35.97 7.63 -54.82
N ARG A 75 -34.85 7.26 -55.46
CA ARG A 75 -34.75 6.06 -56.32
C ARG A 75 -33.59 5.10 -56.03
N THR A 76 -32.63 5.44 -55.16
CA THR A 76 -31.56 4.49 -54.77
C THR A 76 -31.24 4.43 -53.27
N GLY A 77 -31.79 5.33 -52.45
CA GLY A 77 -31.97 5.07 -51.00
C GLY A 77 -30.72 4.96 -50.12
N ILE A 78 -29.52 5.26 -50.63
CA ILE A 78 -28.31 5.40 -49.82
C ILE A 78 -27.69 6.75 -50.17
N ALA A 79 -27.66 7.64 -49.19
CA ALA A 79 -26.96 8.90 -49.24
C ALA A 79 -26.27 9.07 -47.89
N THR A 80 -25.10 8.46 -47.76
CA THR A 80 -24.25 8.61 -46.58
C THR A 80 -23.73 10.04 -46.55
N ALA A 81 -23.91 10.72 -45.42
CA ALA A 81 -23.01 11.80 -45.05
C ALA A 81 -21.57 11.23 -45.00
N PRO A 82 -20.51 12.05 -45.12
CA PRO A 82 -19.16 11.60 -44.80
C PRO A 82 -19.09 11.32 -43.29
N THR A 83 -19.41 10.08 -42.91
CA THR A 83 -19.30 9.54 -41.54
C THR A 83 -17.96 9.91 -40.95
N ASP A 84 -16.90 9.67 -41.72
CA ASP A 84 -15.50 9.87 -41.38
C ASP A 84 -15.19 11.32 -40.93
N LEU A 85 -15.83 12.34 -41.55
CA LEU A 85 -15.61 13.75 -41.19
C LEU A 85 -16.38 14.13 -39.93
N LEU A 86 -17.58 13.58 -39.74
CA LEU A 86 -18.40 13.79 -38.54
C LEU A 86 -17.76 13.10 -37.33
N GLU A 87 -17.26 11.87 -37.53
CA GLU A 87 -16.51 11.09 -36.54
C GLU A 87 -15.17 11.76 -36.20
N SER A 88 -14.45 12.30 -37.20
CA SER A 88 -13.26 13.12 -36.95
C SER A 88 -13.57 14.35 -36.09
N LEU A 89 -14.65 15.08 -36.41
CA LEU A 89 -15.05 16.27 -35.65
C LEU A 89 -15.45 15.89 -34.20
N GLN A 90 -16.22 14.81 -34.02
CA GLN A 90 -16.56 14.29 -32.70
C GLN A 90 -15.33 13.87 -31.89
N ALA A 91 -14.36 13.20 -32.52
CA ALA A 91 -13.11 12.82 -31.87
C ALA A 91 -12.29 14.04 -31.43
N VAL A 92 -12.24 15.10 -32.25
CA VAL A 92 -11.58 16.37 -31.90
C VAL A 92 -12.32 17.09 -30.77
N ASP A 93 -13.65 17.17 -30.82
CA ASP A 93 -14.45 17.81 -29.75
C ASP A 93 -14.30 17.07 -28.40
N ILE A 94 -14.25 15.73 -28.41
CA ILE A 94 -13.94 14.92 -27.23
C ILE A 94 -12.53 15.22 -26.73
N ARG A 95 -11.54 15.27 -27.63
CA ARG A 95 -10.15 15.54 -27.26
C ARG A 95 -9.96 16.95 -26.69
N ILE A 96 -10.62 17.95 -27.25
CA ILE A 96 -10.68 19.32 -26.69
C ILE A 96 -11.21 19.29 -25.26
N HIS A 97 -12.33 18.59 -25.01
CA HIS A 97 -12.91 18.52 -23.67
C HIS A 97 -11.97 17.85 -22.66
N ILE A 98 -11.20 16.84 -23.08
CA ILE A 98 -10.16 16.21 -22.25
C ILE A 98 -9.08 17.23 -21.88
N GLU A 99 -8.51 17.96 -22.85
CA GLU A 99 -7.44 18.93 -22.58
C GLU A 99 -7.91 20.17 -21.81
N GLU A 100 -9.13 20.64 -22.05
CA GLU A 100 -9.78 21.71 -21.25
C GLU A 100 -9.90 21.26 -19.79
N THR A 101 -10.41 20.04 -19.55
CA THR A 101 -10.53 19.47 -18.20
C THR A 101 -9.16 19.29 -17.54
N ALA A 102 -8.19 18.73 -18.26
CA ALA A 102 -6.81 18.57 -17.77
C ALA A 102 -6.17 19.91 -17.39
N LYS A 103 -6.42 20.95 -18.19
CA LYS A 103 -5.94 22.31 -17.90
C LYS A 103 -6.59 22.90 -16.64
N GLU A 104 -7.90 22.71 -16.44
CA GLU A 104 -8.58 23.16 -15.22
C GLU A 104 -8.00 22.48 -13.96
N GLN A 105 -7.74 21.18 -14.04
CA GLN A 105 -7.11 20.41 -12.96
C GLN A 105 -5.67 20.84 -12.68
N TRP A 106 -4.86 21.02 -13.72
CA TRP A 106 -3.50 21.57 -13.60
C TRP A 106 -3.49 22.94 -12.92
N ASP A 107 -4.34 23.86 -13.37
CA ASP A 107 -4.43 25.19 -12.79
C ASP A 107 -4.98 25.13 -11.34
N ALA A 108 -5.79 24.13 -10.98
CA ALA A 108 -6.23 23.87 -9.60
C ALA A 108 -5.08 23.36 -8.71
N ALA A 109 -4.30 22.40 -9.19
CA ALA A 109 -3.13 21.87 -8.50
C ALA A 109 -2.08 22.95 -8.19
N LEU A 110 -1.79 23.82 -9.17
CA LEU A 110 -0.87 24.94 -8.98
C LEU A 110 -1.38 25.96 -7.95
N ARG A 111 -2.70 26.22 -7.89
CA ARG A 111 -3.29 27.07 -6.85
C ARG A 111 -3.15 26.43 -5.47
N ALA A 112 -3.59 25.18 -5.32
CA ALA A 112 -3.60 24.48 -4.03
C ALA A 112 -2.17 24.29 -3.47
N GLY A 113 -1.23 23.77 -4.27
CA GLY A 113 0.17 23.64 -3.86
C GLY A 113 0.84 25.00 -3.59
N GLY A 114 0.50 26.03 -4.37
CA GLY A 114 0.96 27.40 -4.15
C GLY A 114 0.45 28.03 -2.84
N GLN A 115 -0.74 27.64 -2.36
CA GLN A 115 -1.26 28.03 -1.05
C GLN A 115 -0.62 27.20 0.07
N ALA A 116 -0.52 25.87 -0.10
CA ALA A 116 0.09 24.96 0.87
C ALA A 116 1.57 25.34 1.16
N ALA A 117 2.34 25.71 0.13
CA ALA A 117 3.71 26.18 0.26
C ALA A 117 3.85 27.54 0.98
N GLN A 118 2.78 28.31 1.14
CA GLN A 118 2.78 29.53 1.95
C GLN A 118 2.56 29.22 3.44
N LEU A 119 1.64 28.29 3.75
CA LEU A 119 1.42 27.77 5.11
C LEU A 119 2.61 26.95 5.64
N GLY A 120 3.27 26.19 4.76
CA GLY A 120 4.42 25.35 5.09
C GLY A 120 5.72 26.11 5.48
N LYS A 121 5.74 27.44 5.42
CA LYS A 121 6.92 28.23 5.85
C LYS A 121 7.05 28.18 7.37
N PRO A 122 8.24 27.89 7.92
CA PRO A 122 8.42 27.73 9.35
C PRO A 122 8.34 29.08 10.09
N ALA A 123 7.14 29.44 10.52
CA ALA A 123 6.99 29.97 11.87
C ALA A 123 7.20 28.80 12.85
N ALA A 124 7.87 29.06 13.99
CA ALA A 124 8.12 28.03 15.00
C ALA A 124 6.83 27.52 15.69
N ASP A 125 5.75 28.30 15.55
CA ASP A 125 4.48 28.16 16.23
C ASP A 125 3.34 28.19 15.19
N ALA A 126 3.33 27.22 14.26
CA ALA A 126 2.21 27.07 13.33
C ALA A 126 1.04 26.40 14.05
N ASP A 127 0.00 27.17 14.41
CA ASP A 127 -1.21 26.67 15.08
C ASP A 127 -1.84 25.50 14.31
N ASP A 128 -2.49 24.56 15.03
CA ASP A 128 -3.00 23.29 14.50
C ASP A 128 -3.92 23.44 13.26
N GLU A 129 -4.71 24.53 13.22
CA GLU A 129 -5.59 24.88 12.09
C GLU A 129 -4.80 25.04 10.77
N ASN A 130 -3.57 25.55 10.83
CA ASN A 130 -2.68 25.67 9.66
C ASN A 130 -2.09 24.32 9.21
N LEU A 131 -2.02 23.31 10.10
CA LEU A 131 -1.51 21.98 9.76
C LEU A 131 -2.55 21.19 8.97
N GLU A 132 -3.81 21.24 9.39
CA GLU A 132 -4.93 20.63 8.66
C GLU A 132 -5.12 21.27 7.29
N GLU A 133 -5.10 22.61 7.20
CA GLU A 133 -5.22 23.33 5.93
C GLU A 133 -4.04 23.00 5.00
N ALA A 134 -2.81 23.00 5.49
CA ALA A 134 -1.63 22.67 4.68
C ALA A 134 -1.67 21.22 4.16
N TYR A 135 -2.06 20.25 5.00
CA TYR A 135 -2.25 18.86 4.57
C TYR A 135 -3.34 18.74 3.50
N THR A 136 -4.51 19.35 3.76
CA THR A 136 -5.66 19.33 2.83
C THR A 136 -5.32 19.97 1.49
N LEU A 137 -4.60 21.08 1.47
CA LEU A 137 -4.18 21.76 0.24
C LEU A 137 -3.13 20.96 -0.55
N TRP A 138 -2.15 20.33 0.12
CA TRP A 138 -1.20 19.44 -0.57
C TRP A 138 -1.89 18.21 -1.14
N LYS A 139 -2.83 17.61 -0.40
CA LYS A 139 -3.62 16.49 -0.89
C LYS A 139 -4.47 16.90 -2.09
N THR A 140 -5.22 18.01 -1.98
CA THR A 140 -6.02 18.57 -3.09
C THR A 140 -5.16 18.84 -4.33
N ALA A 141 -3.90 19.27 -4.15
CA ALA A 141 -2.98 19.53 -5.25
C ALA A 141 -2.58 18.24 -5.99
N ILE A 142 -2.31 17.15 -5.28
CA ILE A 142 -1.99 15.84 -5.89
C ILE A 142 -3.24 15.21 -6.48
N ASP A 143 -4.36 15.16 -5.74
CA ASP A 143 -5.64 14.62 -6.23
C ASP A 143 -6.11 15.29 -7.54
N SER A 144 -5.80 16.59 -7.72
CA SER A 144 -6.08 17.30 -8.99
C SER A 144 -5.12 16.87 -10.11
N LEU A 145 -3.83 16.64 -9.83
CA LEU A 145 -2.88 16.17 -10.84
C LEU A 145 -3.18 14.72 -11.27
N GLU A 146 -3.55 13.86 -10.33
CA GLU A 146 -3.99 12.47 -10.61
C GLU A 146 -5.30 12.42 -11.43
N ALA A 147 -6.11 13.48 -11.39
CA ALA A 147 -7.32 13.60 -12.20
C ALA A 147 -7.04 14.03 -13.66
N ILE A 148 -5.79 14.28 -14.05
CA ILE A 148 -5.39 14.56 -15.44
C ILE A 148 -5.28 13.21 -16.19
N PRO A 149 -6.06 12.99 -17.28
CA PRO A 149 -6.03 11.71 -17.99
C PRO A 149 -4.68 11.42 -18.65
N GLU A 150 -4.26 10.15 -18.68
CA GLU A 150 -2.98 9.70 -19.28
C GLU A 150 -2.87 10.07 -20.77
N GLU A 151 -4.00 10.18 -21.48
CA GLU A 151 -4.03 10.59 -22.88
C GLU A 151 -3.81 12.10 -23.10
N SER A 152 -3.88 12.94 -22.06
CA SER A 152 -3.74 14.40 -22.16
C SER A 152 -2.33 14.84 -22.53
N LEU A 153 -2.22 15.98 -23.23
CA LEU A 153 -0.94 16.66 -23.48
C LEU A 153 -0.22 17.09 -22.19
N LEU A 154 -0.92 17.13 -21.04
CA LEU A 154 -0.36 17.48 -19.74
C LEU A 154 0.09 16.27 -18.90
N ALA A 155 -0.13 15.03 -19.33
CA ALA A 155 0.11 13.84 -18.50
C ALA A 155 1.56 13.71 -17.99
N GLU A 156 2.57 13.93 -18.84
CA GLU A 156 3.98 13.90 -18.44
C GLU A 156 4.31 15.01 -17.43
N GLN A 157 3.79 16.23 -17.66
CA GLN A 157 3.97 17.36 -16.74
C GLN A 157 3.26 17.12 -15.41
N ALA A 158 2.10 16.46 -15.41
CA ALA A 158 1.36 16.08 -14.23
C ALA A 158 2.15 15.09 -13.37
N ALA A 159 2.73 14.05 -13.99
CA ALA A 159 3.58 13.07 -13.31
C ALA A 159 4.83 13.72 -12.67
N ASP A 160 5.55 14.58 -13.41
CA ASP A 160 6.67 15.36 -12.88
C ASP A 160 6.24 16.25 -11.69
N LYS A 161 5.04 16.84 -11.77
CA LYS A 161 4.50 17.72 -10.72
C LYS A 161 4.04 16.96 -9.48
N ILE A 162 3.50 15.75 -9.64
CA ILE A 162 3.18 14.83 -8.53
C ILE A 162 4.47 14.50 -7.77
N ALA A 163 5.52 14.07 -8.48
CA ALA A 163 6.83 13.76 -7.87
C ALA A 163 7.48 14.96 -7.15
N GLU A 164 7.21 16.21 -7.58
CA GLU A 164 7.62 17.43 -6.86
C GLU A 164 6.79 17.65 -5.57
N TYR A 165 5.50 17.31 -5.58
CA TYR A 165 4.55 17.60 -4.50
C TYR A 165 4.47 16.51 -3.44
N GLU A 166 4.66 15.24 -3.78
CA GLU A 166 4.61 14.08 -2.87
C GLU A 166 5.43 14.28 -1.58
N PRO A 167 6.71 14.72 -1.62
CA PRO A 167 7.49 14.94 -0.41
C PRO A 167 6.88 16.01 0.51
N ASN A 168 6.21 17.02 -0.06
CA ASN A 168 5.56 18.09 0.71
C ASN A 168 4.25 17.59 1.35
N LEU A 169 3.46 16.78 0.64
CA LEU A 169 2.31 16.09 1.23
C LEU A 169 2.75 15.19 2.39
N ALA A 170 3.79 14.37 2.20
CA ALA A 170 4.30 13.48 3.24
C ALA A 170 4.73 14.24 4.50
N ILE A 171 5.43 15.37 4.35
CA ILE A 171 5.81 16.26 5.47
C ILE A 171 4.58 16.86 6.15
N ALA A 172 3.59 17.31 5.39
CA ALA A 172 2.37 17.92 5.94
C ALA A 172 1.52 16.89 6.70
N ALA A 173 1.29 15.71 6.11
CA ALA A 173 0.60 14.58 6.74
C ALA A 173 1.29 14.16 8.03
N TYR A 174 2.62 13.97 8.02
CA TYR A 174 3.39 13.61 9.21
C TYR A 174 3.20 14.63 10.34
N ARG A 175 3.23 15.94 10.05
CA ARG A 175 3.02 17.01 11.04
C ARG A 175 1.59 17.01 11.59
N TYR A 176 0.60 16.92 10.71
CA TYR A 176 -0.83 16.92 11.05
C TYR A 176 -1.20 15.73 11.96
N ASP A 177 -0.81 14.52 11.56
CA ASP A 177 -0.95 13.31 12.39
C ASP A 177 -0.28 13.44 13.77
N THR A 178 0.93 13.99 13.79
CA THR A 178 1.72 14.12 15.03
C THR A 178 1.07 15.10 16.01
N ALA A 179 0.48 16.20 15.52
CA ALA A 179 -0.30 17.12 16.36
C ALA A 179 -1.54 16.42 16.97
N ARG A 180 -2.20 15.52 16.21
CA ARG A 180 -3.38 14.78 16.66
C ARG A 180 -3.07 13.55 17.54
N SER A 181 -1.83 13.42 18.03
CA SER A 181 -1.33 12.24 18.76
C SER A 181 -1.34 12.35 20.29
N ASP A 182 -1.89 13.43 20.86
CA ASP A 182 -1.83 13.75 22.29
C ASP A 182 -2.30 12.62 23.23
N PHE A 183 -3.29 11.83 22.83
CA PHE A 183 -3.81 10.70 23.63
C PHE A 183 -2.75 9.63 23.94
N LEU A 184 -1.70 9.52 23.12
CA LEU A 184 -0.62 8.55 23.31
C LEU A 184 0.27 8.86 24.52
N LEU A 185 0.42 10.14 24.90
CA LEU A 185 1.28 10.52 26.03
C LEU A 185 0.70 10.04 27.37
N PRO A 186 -0.57 10.29 27.73
CA PRO A 186 -1.20 9.71 28.93
C PRO A 186 -1.19 8.18 28.97
N ILE A 187 -1.24 7.50 27.82
CA ILE A 187 -1.10 6.04 27.73
C ILE A 187 0.34 5.62 28.09
N ALA A 188 1.34 6.31 27.57
CA ALA A 188 2.75 6.04 27.89
C ALA A 188 3.09 6.36 29.37
N GLU A 189 2.51 7.41 29.95
CA GLU A 189 2.68 7.79 31.36
C GLU A 189 2.24 6.72 32.35
N GLN A 190 1.24 5.89 32.01
CA GLN A 190 0.82 4.76 32.85
C GLN A 190 1.93 3.73 33.09
N THR A 191 2.95 3.70 32.23
CA THR A 191 4.12 2.82 32.41
C THR A 191 5.13 3.33 33.44
N GLY A 192 5.08 4.62 33.81
CA GLY A 192 6.14 5.29 34.57
C GLY A 192 7.49 5.34 33.86
N MET A 193 7.50 5.14 32.55
CA MET A 193 8.68 5.10 31.67
C MET A 193 8.45 5.88 30.38
N GLU A 194 7.50 6.82 30.37
CA GLU A 194 7.03 7.57 29.20
C GLU A 194 8.16 8.07 28.30
N SER A 195 9.18 8.69 28.86
CA SER A 195 10.39 9.17 28.18
C SER A 195 11.21 8.10 27.42
N ARG A 196 10.90 6.82 27.59
CA ARG A 196 11.55 5.66 26.94
C ARG A 196 10.64 4.91 25.97
N VAL A 197 9.34 5.21 25.98
CA VAL A 197 8.34 4.60 25.10
C VAL A 197 8.39 5.28 23.73
N ARG A 198 8.33 4.50 22.66
CA ARG A 198 8.02 4.99 21.30
C ARG A 198 6.82 4.21 20.78
N ILE A 199 5.90 4.94 20.17
CA ILE A 199 4.64 4.42 19.66
C ILE A 199 4.44 4.95 18.25
N THR A 200 4.08 4.06 17.32
CA THR A 200 3.46 4.45 16.07
C THR A 200 2.29 3.51 15.80
N VAL A 201 1.08 4.06 15.72
CA VAL A 201 -0.12 3.34 15.30
C VAL A 201 -0.63 3.94 13.99
N CYS A 202 -1.03 3.11 13.03
CA CYS A 202 -1.60 3.55 11.76
C CYS A 202 -2.79 2.68 11.34
N THR A 203 -3.73 3.23 10.55
CA THR A 203 -4.66 2.43 9.73
C THR A 203 -3.92 1.85 8.52
N LEU A 204 -4.60 1.05 7.70
CA LEU A 204 -4.02 0.53 6.45
C LEU A 204 -3.92 1.59 5.34
N GLU A 205 -4.70 2.66 5.43
CA GLU A 205 -4.67 3.86 4.59
C GLU A 205 -3.58 4.86 5.00
N ARG A 206 -2.74 4.50 5.98
CA ARG A 206 -1.64 5.31 6.53
C ARG A 206 -2.05 6.60 7.25
N GLU A 207 -3.30 6.73 7.72
CA GLU A 207 -3.57 7.69 8.79
C GLU A 207 -2.89 7.18 10.07
N CYS A 208 -2.04 8.00 10.69
CA CYS A 208 -1.19 7.55 11.79
C CYS A 208 -1.25 8.45 13.03
N ARG A 209 -0.83 7.91 14.17
CA ARG A 209 -0.59 8.63 15.42
C ARG A 209 0.73 8.16 16.04
N ARG A 210 1.52 9.12 16.52
CA ARG A 210 2.96 8.95 16.79
C ARG A 210 3.35 9.56 18.13
N LEU A 211 4.12 8.80 18.92
CA LEU A 211 4.82 9.30 20.10
C LEU A 211 6.29 8.94 19.96
N ARG A 212 7.12 9.92 19.57
CA ARG A 212 8.55 9.74 19.22
C ARG A 212 8.79 8.66 18.15
N GLY A 213 7.88 8.58 17.17
CA GLY A 213 7.88 7.53 16.15
C GLY A 213 9.16 7.43 15.33
N ALA A 214 9.72 8.59 14.96
CA ALA A 214 10.96 8.72 14.18
C ALA A 214 12.24 8.56 15.02
N GLU A 215 12.15 8.47 16.35
CA GLU A 215 13.33 8.22 17.18
C GLU A 215 13.72 6.73 17.12
N GLN A 216 15.02 6.46 17.15
CA GLN A 216 15.52 5.10 17.24
C GLN A 216 15.45 4.60 18.70
N PRO A 217 14.95 3.38 18.96
CA PRO A 217 15.13 2.72 20.26
C PRO A 217 16.61 2.39 20.49
N ALA A 218 16.97 2.08 21.74
CA ALA A 218 18.34 1.73 22.13
C ALA A 218 18.87 0.45 21.43
N SER A 219 17.99 -0.30 20.78
CA SER A 219 18.25 -1.45 19.91
C SER A 219 16.98 -1.78 19.10
N PRO A 220 17.07 -2.33 17.87
CA PRO A 220 15.92 -2.90 17.16
C PRO A 220 15.54 -4.31 17.65
N ALA A 221 16.46 -5.02 18.33
CA ALA A 221 16.30 -6.43 18.74
C ALA A 221 15.80 -7.31 17.58
N SER A 222 14.84 -8.20 17.83
CA SER A 222 14.28 -9.10 16.79
C SER A 222 13.27 -8.44 15.85
N LEU A 223 12.93 -7.15 16.04
CA LEU A 223 12.05 -6.42 15.12
C LEU A 223 12.70 -6.24 13.73
N ILE A 224 14.04 -6.20 13.68
CA ILE A 224 14.83 -6.13 12.45
C ILE A 224 14.61 -7.31 11.49
N LYS A 225 13.90 -8.36 11.92
CA LYS A 225 13.56 -9.52 11.08
C LYS A 225 12.50 -9.19 10.03
N VAL A 226 11.64 -8.19 10.27
CA VAL A 226 10.64 -7.70 9.29
C VAL A 226 11.30 -7.17 8.01
N PRO A 227 12.21 -6.17 8.05
CA PRO A 227 12.89 -5.70 6.83
C PRO A 227 13.76 -6.75 6.15
N VAL A 228 14.28 -7.75 6.89
CA VAL A 228 15.01 -8.90 6.30
C VAL A 228 14.06 -9.84 5.54
N ALA A 229 12.83 -10.05 6.02
CA ALA A 229 11.82 -10.82 5.30
C ALA A 229 11.37 -10.12 4.01
N ILE A 230 11.09 -8.81 4.08
CA ILE A 230 10.76 -7.98 2.90
C ILE A 230 11.89 -8.05 1.86
N ALA A 231 13.14 -7.86 2.28
CA ALA A 231 14.30 -7.95 1.40
C ALA A 231 14.46 -9.33 0.75
N LEU A 232 14.18 -10.40 1.51
CA LEU A 232 14.17 -11.75 0.95
C LEU A 232 13.13 -11.87 -0.15
N MET A 233 11.86 -11.59 0.13
CA MET A 233 10.80 -11.84 -0.82
C MET A 233 10.92 -10.97 -2.08
N GLN A 234 11.36 -9.71 -1.96
CA GLN A 234 11.75 -8.87 -3.09
C GLN A 234 12.78 -9.59 -3.99
N LYS A 235 13.87 -10.12 -3.41
CA LYS A 235 14.93 -10.81 -4.19
C LYS A 235 14.41 -12.06 -4.87
N LEU A 236 13.59 -12.86 -4.18
CA LEU A 236 13.05 -14.09 -4.74
C LEU A 236 12.15 -13.81 -5.95
N THR A 237 11.36 -12.74 -5.92
CA THR A 237 10.54 -12.33 -7.06
C THR A 237 11.37 -11.73 -8.20
N GLU A 238 12.28 -10.80 -7.92
CA GLU A 238 13.14 -10.16 -8.95
C GLU A 238 14.01 -11.18 -9.70
N GLU A 239 14.57 -12.15 -8.99
CA GLU A 239 15.44 -13.19 -9.58
C GLU A 239 14.69 -14.47 -9.97
N ASN A 240 13.36 -14.50 -9.81
CA ASN A 240 12.48 -15.64 -10.09
C ASN A 240 12.97 -16.95 -9.43
N ILE A 241 13.29 -16.86 -8.14
CA ILE A 241 13.77 -17.96 -7.30
C ILE A 241 12.59 -18.56 -6.54
N ASP A 242 12.40 -19.87 -6.66
CA ASP A 242 11.39 -20.61 -5.90
C ASP A 242 11.70 -20.51 -4.39
N PRO A 243 10.77 -20.05 -3.52
CA PRO A 243 10.95 -20.05 -2.07
C PRO A 243 11.25 -21.44 -1.48
N ASP A 244 10.88 -22.52 -2.17
CA ASP A 244 11.20 -23.88 -1.75
C ASP A 244 12.61 -24.36 -2.17
N THR A 245 13.42 -23.49 -2.80
CA THR A 245 14.86 -23.70 -3.05
C THR A 245 15.62 -23.92 -1.74
N GLU A 246 16.31 -25.05 -1.62
CA GLU A 246 17.12 -25.39 -0.44
C GLU A 246 18.50 -24.72 -0.46
N ILE A 247 18.91 -24.18 0.70
CA ILE A 247 20.26 -23.64 0.92
C ILE A 247 20.90 -24.23 2.18
N LEU A 248 22.23 -24.38 2.15
CA LEU A 248 23.01 -24.82 3.31
C LEU A 248 23.14 -23.70 4.34
N VAL A 249 22.65 -23.94 5.56
CA VAL A 249 22.86 -23.04 6.69
C VAL A 249 24.32 -23.15 7.16
N THR A 250 25.07 -22.06 7.03
CA THR A 250 26.52 -22.07 7.23
C THR A 250 26.89 -22.16 8.71
N ARG A 251 27.88 -22.98 9.05
CA ARG A 251 28.38 -23.18 10.44
C ARG A 251 28.85 -21.89 11.12
N GLY A 252 29.30 -20.91 10.35
CA GLY A 252 29.63 -19.57 10.84
C GLY A 252 28.45 -18.79 11.43
N ASN A 253 27.20 -19.14 11.10
CA ASN A 253 26.00 -18.44 11.58
C ASN A 253 25.48 -18.95 12.94
N TRP A 254 26.19 -19.90 13.57
CA TRP A 254 25.78 -20.43 14.87
C TRP A 254 25.82 -19.37 15.97
N THR A 255 24.75 -19.33 16.76
CA THR A 255 24.57 -18.49 17.93
C THR A 255 23.53 -19.15 18.85
N GLU A 256 23.37 -18.70 20.10
CA GLU A 256 22.22 -19.12 20.90
C GLU A 256 20.90 -18.63 20.27
N ASP A 257 19.91 -19.53 20.18
CA ASP A 257 18.72 -19.36 19.36
C ASP A 257 17.46 -20.00 20.00
N ALA A 258 16.28 -19.48 19.64
CA ALA A 258 14.96 -20.04 19.93
C ALA A 258 14.35 -20.79 18.72
N GLY A 259 14.90 -20.57 17.51
CA GLY A 259 14.48 -21.23 16.27
C GLY A 259 14.80 -22.72 16.19
N LYS A 260 14.26 -23.38 15.16
CA LYS A 260 14.45 -24.80 14.83
C LYS A 260 15.49 -25.02 13.73
N ILE A 261 15.92 -23.96 13.05
CA ILE A 261 16.94 -24.01 12.00
C ILE A 261 18.32 -24.24 12.61
N TRP A 262 19.03 -25.29 12.16
CA TRP A 262 20.35 -25.65 12.68
C TRP A 262 21.46 -25.54 11.63
N VAL A 263 22.65 -25.16 12.07
CA VAL A 263 23.80 -25.01 11.17
C VAL A 263 24.34 -26.34 10.64
N GLY A 264 24.84 -26.31 9.40
CA GLY A 264 25.34 -27.50 8.69
C GLY A 264 24.23 -28.42 8.19
N GLN A 265 23.00 -27.92 8.08
CA GLN A 265 21.85 -28.59 7.47
C GLN A 265 21.31 -27.73 6.32
N GLU A 266 20.62 -28.37 5.38
CA GLU A 266 19.94 -27.71 4.27
C GLU A 266 18.45 -27.54 4.60
N TYR A 267 17.89 -26.40 4.21
CA TYR A 267 16.48 -26.09 4.35
C TYR A 267 16.04 -25.14 3.23
N SER A 268 14.75 -25.15 2.87
CA SER A 268 14.21 -24.16 1.95
C SER A 268 14.25 -22.74 2.51
N LEU A 269 14.41 -21.76 1.62
CA LEU A 269 14.34 -20.32 1.95
C LEU A 269 13.03 -19.98 2.67
N ARG A 270 11.90 -20.56 2.23
CA ARG A 270 10.59 -20.51 2.89
C ARG A 270 10.69 -20.93 4.37
N LYS A 271 11.28 -22.09 4.64
CA LYS A 271 11.40 -22.63 6.01
C LYS A 271 12.29 -21.75 6.88
N ILE A 272 13.38 -21.21 6.33
CA ILE A 272 14.29 -20.31 7.05
C ILE A 272 13.57 -18.99 7.38
N MET A 273 12.80 -18.42 6.44
CA MET A 273 12.03 -17.20 6.65
C MET A 273 10.94 -17.39 7.73
N LEU A 274 10.14 -18.46 7.63
CA LEU A 274 9.11 -18.77 8.64
C LEU A 274 9.72 -19.02 10.02
N ASP A 275 10.88 -19.68 10.13
CA ASP A 275 11.59 -19.83 11.42
C ASP A 275 12.06 -18.47 11.98
N MET A 276 12.56 -17.58 11.12
CA MET A 276 12.97 -16.22 11.47
C MET A 276 11.79 -15.38 12.01
N ILE A 277 10.63 -15.41 11.35
CA ILE A 277 9.47 -14.59 11.78
C ILE A 277 8.68 -15.26 12.90
N SER A 278 8.23 -16.50 12.72
CA SER A 278 7.32 -17.19 13.65
C SER A 278 8.00 -17.71 14.91
N LEU A 279 9.28 -18.07 14.87
CA LEU A 279 10.05 -18.58 16.01
C LEU A 279 11.18 -17.63 16.46
N SER A 280 11.27 -16.45 15.84
CA SER A 280 12.34 -15.49 16.10
C SER A 280 13.75 -16.10 15.91
N GLY A 281 13.93 -17.00 14.95
CA GLY A 281 15.20 -17.73 14.71
C GLY A 281 16.39 -16.81 14.38
N ASN A 282 17.39 -16.74 15.26
CA ASN A 282 18.62 -15.97 15.08
C ASN A 282 19.57 -16.58 14.04
N ILE A 283 19.76 -17.91 14.04
CA ILE A 283 20.55 -18.63 13.04
C ILE A 283 19.91 -18.46 11.66
N ALA A 284 18.58 -18.56 11.59
CA ALA A 284 17.81 -18.30 10.38
C ALA A 284 18.02 -16.86 9.87
N THR A 285 17.87 -15.85 10.76
CA THR A 285 18.12 -14.44 10.43
C THR A 285 19.54 -14.23 9.89
N ASN A 286 20.55 -14.79 10.56
CA ASN A 286 21.95 -14.66 10.20
C ASN A 286 22.26 -15.29 8.83
N GLN A 287 21.59 -16.39 8.50
CA GLN A 287 21.71 -17.04 7.20
C GLN A 287 21.04 -16.23 6.07
N LEU A 288 19.89 -15.59 6.34
CA LEU A 288 19.24 -14.73 5.35
C LEU A 288 20.04 -13.44 5.12
N ILE A 289 20.64 -12.86 6.17
CA ILE A 289 21.57 -11.73 6.04
C ILE A 289 22.79 -12.10 5.17
N ASP A 290 23.36 -13.29 5.32
CA ASP A 290 24.44 -13.78 4.44
C ASP A 290 23.97 -14.04 3.00
N TYR A 291 22.77 -14.57 2.82
CA TYR A 291 22.20 -14.89 1.50
C TYR A 291 21.89 -13.64 0.68
N LEU A 292 21.38 -12.59 1.34
CA LEU A 292 21.03 -11.32 0.71
C LEU A 292 22.24 -10.38 0.58
N GLY A 293 23.08 -10.33 1.61
CA GLY A 293 24.12 -9.32 1.78
C GLY A 293 23.58 -8.00 2.31
N HIS A 294 24.32 -7.36 3.21
CA HIS A 294 23.91 -6.09 3.83
C HIS A 294 23.64 -4.99 2.78
N ASP A 295 24.48 -4.89 1.74
CA ASP A 295 24.36 -3.80 0.76
C ASP A 295 23.03 -3.86 -0.01
N TYR A 296 22.61 -5.05 -0.43
CA TYR A 296 21.32 -5.29 -1.06
C TYR A 296 20.15 -4.93 -0.13
N ILE A 297 20.17 -5.43 1.13
CA ILE A 297 19.10 -5.14 2.10
C ILE A 297 18.96 -3.63 2.32
N ASN A 298 20.06 -2.92 2.57
CA ASN A 298 20.00 -1.49 2.84
C ASN A 298 19.72 -0.65 1.58
N GLN A 299 20.03 -1.15 0.39
CA GLN A 299 19.68 -0.47 -0.87
C GLN A 299 18.18 -0.58 -1.13
N MET A 300 17.61 -1.80 -1.07
CA MET A 300 16.17 -2.05 -1.15
C MET A 300 15.37 -1.18 -0.15
N LEU A 301 15.85 -1.09 1.10
CA LEU A 301 15.22 -0.24 2.11
C LEU A 301 15.21 1.25 1.69
N ARG A 302 16.34 1.81 1.23
CA ARG A 302 16.41 3.20 0.76
C ARG A 302 15.54 3.46 -0.46
N ASP A 303 15.49 2.51 -1.40
CA ASP A 303 14.70 2.64 -2.62
C ASP A 303 13.18 2.60 -2.34
N ARG A 304 12.78 2.01 -1.20
CA ARG A 304 11.42 2.11 -0.63
C ARG A 304 11.24 3.27 0.36
N GLY A 305 12.19 4.21 0.45
CA GLY A 305 12.10 5.39 1.33
C GLY A 305 12.51 5.17 2.80
N TYR A 306 12.81 3.94 3.21
CA TYR A 306 13.25 3.63 4.58
C TYR A 306 14.73 4.02 4.76
N THR A 307 14.98 5.10 5.49
CA THR A 307 16.31 5.70 5.65
C THR A 307 16.84 5.64 7.09
N GLY A 308 15.93 5.55 8.07
CA GLY A 308 16.25 5.32 9.49
C GLY A 308 16.60 3.87 9.81
N THR A 309 16.01 2.91 9.09
CA THR A 309 16.21 1.47 9.25
C THR A 309 17.44 0.98 8.50
N GLN A 310 18.31 0.26 9.19
CA GLN A 310 19.55 -0.27 8.60
C GLN A 310 19.88 -1.66 9.17
N VAL A 311 20.10 -2.63 8.28
CA VAL A 311 20.53 -4.00 8.62
C VAL A 311 22.01 -4.14 8.33
N ARG A 312 22.85 -4.05 9.35
CA ARG A 312 24.32 -3.91 9.23
C ARG A 312 25.10 -4.87 10.12
N THR A 313 24.40 -5.58 10.99
CA THR A 313 24.91 -6.61 11.89
C THR A 313 23.99 -7.82 11.93
N LYS A 314 24.60 -9.00 11.97
CA LYS A 314 23.98 -10.26 12.36
C LYS A 314 23.57 -10.25 13.84
N LEU A 315 22.61 -11.09 14.18
CA LEU A 315 22.12 -11.26 15.54
C LEU A 315 23.04 -12.15 16.37
N VAL A 316 23.18 -11.76 17.63
CA VAL A 316 23.97 -12.44 18.66
C VAL A 316 23.02 -12.90 19.75
N GLY A 317 23.18 -14.15 20.17
CA GLY A 317 22.48 -14.75 21.30
C GLY A 317 23.10 -14.30 22.63
N GLN A 318 23.15 -15.21 23.59
CA GLN A 318 23.62 -14.89 24.95
C GLN A 318 25.13 -14.61 25.02
N ARG A 319 25.95 -15.27 24.18
CA ARG A 319 27.42 -15.19 24.27
C ARG A 319 28.15 -15.50 22.96
N THR A 320 27.55 -16.24 22.04
CA THR A 320 28.25 -16.68 20.83
C THR A 320 27.99 -15.76 19.65
N TYR A 321 29.07 -15.18 19.10
CA TYR A 321 29.01 -14.30 17.95
C TYR A 321 29.13 -15.10 16.65
N PRO A 322 28.26 -14.86 15.66
CA PRO A 322 28.41 -15.42 14.33
C PRO A 322 29.62 -14.81 13.60
N SER A 323 30.13 -15.56 12.63
CA SER A 323 31.16 -15.10 11.68
C SER A 323 30.61 -13.98 10.79
N ASN A 324 31.48 -13.06 10.38
CA ASN A 324 31.11 -11.88 9.58
C ASN A 324 29.98 -11.07 10.23
N LEU A 325 30.12 -10.75 11.53
CA LEU A 325 29.10 -10.07 12.33
C LEU A 325 28.54 -8.81 11.66
N GLY A 326 29.38 -7.99 11.00
CA GLY A 326 29.00 -6.68 10.49
C GLY A 326 29.24 -5.53 11.49
N ASN A 327 29.06 -4.28 11.05
CA ASN A 327 29.23 -3.03 11.79
C ASN A 327 28.82 -1.83 10.91
N PRO A 328 28.32 -0.68 11.43
CA PRO A 328 27.80 -0.41 12.79
C PRO A 328 26.59 -1.29 13.16
N PRO A 329 26.02 -1.16 14.38
CA PRO A 329 24.80 -1.88 14.78
C PRO A 329 23.61 -1.67 13.83
N ASN A 330 22.61 -2.55 13.97
CA ASN A 330 21.32 -2.38 13.32
C ASN A 330 20.53 -1.19 13.90
N TYR A 331 19.74 -0.55 13.04
CA TYR A 331 18.84 0.55 13.39
C TYR A 331 17.44 0.32 12.82
N ILE A 332 16.42 0.88 13.47
CA ILE A 332 15.01 0.89 13.07
C ILE A 332 14.31 2.07 13.76
N THR A 333 13.16 2.51 13.27
CA THR A 333 12.23 3.43 13.97
C THR A 333 10.87 2.76 14.11
N SER A 334 9.98 3.23 15.00
CA SER A 334 8.62 2.66 15.03
C SER A 334 7.78 3.14 13.84
N ASP A 335 8.07 4.32 13.29
CA ASP A 335 7.42 4.81 12.07
C ASP A 335 7.67 3.89 10.88
N GLU A 336 8.95 3.61 10.55
CA GLU A 336 9.28 2.77 9.39
C GLU A 336 8.87 1.31 9.60
N LEU A 337 8.92 0.79 10.84
CA LEU A 337 8.44 -0.56 11.13
C LEU A 337 6.92 -0.69 11.02
N THR A 338 6.17 0.32 11.46
CA THR A 338 4.71 0.34 11.29
C THR A 338 4.36 0.44 9.80
N ASP A 339 5.03 1.29 9.03
CA ASP A 339 4.78 1.42 7.58
C ASP A 339 5.08 0.12 6.81
N MET A 340 6.22 -0.53 7.08
CA MET A 340 6.53 -1.86 6.54
C MET A 340 5.42 -2.88 6.81
N MET A 341 4.87 -2.87 8.03
CA MET A 341 3.80 -3.77 8.43
C MET A 341 2.45 -3.41 7.80
N VAL A 342 2.14 -2.13 7.60
CA VAL A 342 0.99 -1.67 6.81
C VAL A 342 1.11 -2.18 5.38
N GLY A 343 2.27 -1.98 4.73
CA GLY A 343 2.52 -2.48 3.39
C GLY A 343 2.40 -4.00 3.28
N ILE A 344 2.85 -4.76 4.30
CA ILE A 344 2.65 -6.22 4.38
C ILE A 344 1.17 -6.60 4.41
N TYR A 345 0.33 -5.90 5.19
CA TYR A 345 -1.12 -6.16 5.22
C TYR A 345 -1.84 -5.71 3.94
N ASN A 346 -1.29 -4.74 3.22
CA ASN A 346 -1.79 -4.23 1.93
C ASN A 346 -1.29 -5.01 0.70
N GLN A 347 -0.32 -5.94 0.88
CA GLN A 347 0.32 -6.70 -0.20
C GLN A 347 1.18 -5.83 -1.15
N GLU A 348 1.84 -4.80 -0.61
CA GLU A 348 2.70 -3.85 -1.33
C GLU A 348 4.14 -4.37 -1.58
N HIS A 349 4.45 -5.56 -1.07
CA HIS A 349 5.70 -6.27 -1.35
C HIS A 349 5.40 -7.62 -2.00
N PRO A 350 6.23 -8.05 -2.97
CA PRO A 350 6.16 -9.41 -3.46
C PRO A 350 6.28 -10.41 -2.31
N GLY A 351 5.42 -11.44 -2.29
CA GLY A 351 5.50 -12.52 -1.32
C GLY A 351 4.99 -12.22 0.11
N ASP A 352 4.30 -11.09 0.31
CA ASP A 352 3.74 -10.69 1.62
C ASP A 352 2.85 -11.76 2.28
N GLU A 353 2.13 -12.59 1.51
CA GLU A 353 1.35 -13.72 2.02
C GLU A 353 2.17 -14.65 2.93
N LEU A 354 3.44 -14.87 2.60
CA LEU A 354 4.33 -15.74 3.38
C LEU A 354 4.85 -15.03 4.64
N ILE A 355 5.05 -13.71 4.58
CA ILE A 355 5.42 -12.89 5.74
C ILE A 355 4.24 -12.87 6.73
N LEU A 356 3.02 -12.69 6.23
CA LEU A 356 1.77 -12.78 6.99
C LEU A 356 1.57 -14.17 7.61
N GLU A 357 1.82 -15.26 6.89
CA GLU A 357 1.85 -16.62 7.47
C GLU A 357 2.82 -16.66 8.67
N GLY A 358 4.01 -16.06 8.51
CA GLY A 358 5.00 -15.93 9.58
C GLY A 358 4.47 -15.21 10.81
N LEU A 359 3.85 -14.04 10.63
CA LEU A 359 3.35 -13.16 11.68
C LEU A 359 2.14 -13.74 12.43
N VAL A 360 1.21 -14.40 11.72
CA VAL A 360 0.03 -15.05 12.31
C VAL A 360 0.41 -16.32 13.08
N ASN A 361 1.51 -16.98 12.71
CA ASN A 361 2.03 -18.16 13.42
C ASN A 361 3.14 -17.82 14.45
N GLN A 362 3.27 -16.56 14.88
CA GLN A 362 4.18 -16.17 15.97
C GLN A 362 3.98 -17.07 17.21
N TYR A 363 5.08 -17.52 17.83
CA TYR A 363 5.02 -18.36 19.04
C TYR A 363 5.00 -17.55 20.35
N ASP A 364 5.56 -16.35 20.30
CA ASP A 364 5.67 -15.42 21.41
C ASP A 364 4.39 -14.60 21.50
N TRP A 365 3.53 -14.97 22.44
CA TRP A 365 2.20 -14.40 22.66
C TRP A 365 2.16 -13.45 23.86
N ASP A 366 3.27 -13.29 24.58
CA ASP A 366 3.32 -12.60 25.88
C ASP A 366 3.18 -11.07 25.75
N LEU A 367 3.17 -10.53 24.53
CA LEU A 367 3.04 -9.10 24.21
C LEU A 367 1.70 -8.76 23.53
N GLY A 368 1.66 -8.61 22.21
CA GLY A 368 0.49 -8.10 21.49
C GLY A 368 -0.74 -8.99 21.59
N TYR A 369 -0.57 -10.31 21.44
CA TYR A 369 -1.63 -11.30 21.59
C TYR A 369 -2.26 -11.27 23.00
N GLU A 370 -1.43 -11.21 24.06
CA GLU A 370 -1.93 -11.05 25.42
C GLU A 370 -2.51 -9.66 25.70
N ALA A 371 -2.06 -8.60 25.03
CA ALA A 371 -2.64 -7.26 25.18
C ALA A 371 -4.05 -7.18 24.59
N VAL A 372 -4.24 -7.66 23.36
CA VAL A 372 -5.45 -7.46 22.56
C VAL A 372 -6.58 -8.38 23.03
N LYS A 373 -7.77 -7.81 23.23
CA LYS A 373 -8.96 -8.51 23.74
C LYS A 373 -10.21 -8.09 22.96
N LEU A 374 -11.18 -9.01 22.88
CA LEU A 374 -12.47 -8.76 22.25
C LEU A 374 -13.14 -7.50 22.84
N PRO A 375 -13.74 -6.64 22.00
CA PRO A 375 -14.09 -6.85 20.59
C PRO A 375 -12.93 -6.72 19.59
N ALA A 376 -11.75 -6.24 19.99
CA ALA A 376 -10.58 -6.26 19.11
C ALA A 376 -10.03 -7.68 18.91
N VAL A 377 -9.45 -7.92 17.74
CA VAL A 377 -8.90 -9.21 17.31
C VAL A 377 -7.45 -9.03 16.91
N TRP A 378 -6.55 -9.81 17.50
CA TRP A 378 -5.15 -9.91 17.07
C TRP A 378 -5.05 -10.62 15.72
N ILE A 379 -4.27 -10.08 14.77
CA ILE A 379 -4.13 -10.60 13.41
C ILE A 379 -2.66 -10.82 12.97
N GLY A 380 -1.74 -10.94 13.94
CA GLY A 380 -0.32 -11.25 13.71
C GLY A 380 0.63 -10.27 14.41
N GLU A 381 1.83 -10.72 14.80
CA GLU A 381 2.85 -9.82 15.37
C GLU A 381 4.30 -10.27 15.16
N LYS A 382 5.22 -9.31 15.29
CA LYS A 382 6.65 -9.57 15.52
C LYS A 382 7.11 -8.92 16.82
N THR A 383 7.42 -9.75 17.82
CA THR A 383 8.06 -9.34 19.07
C THR A 383 9.56 -9.08 18.92
N GLY A 384 10.11 -8.23 19.80
CA GLY A 384 11.52 -7.90 19.88
C GLY A 384 11.98 -7.62 21.31
N GLN A 385 12.93 -8.43 21.81
CA GLN A 385 13.43 -8.34 23.17
C GLN A 385 14.96 -8.50 23.22
N ASN A 386 15.63 -7.64 23.99
CA ASN A 386 16.95 -7.89 24.55
C ASN A 386 17.19 -7.00 25.79
N SER A 387 18.42 -6.91 26.30
CA SER A 387 18.76 -6.09 27.48
C SER A 387 18.59 -4.57 27.31
N LYS A 388 18.38 -4.09 26.07
CA LYS A 388 18.23 -2.66 25.75
C LYS A 388 16.82 -2.25 25.38
N VAL A 389 15.98 -3.16 24.88
CA VAL A 389 14.61 -2.85 24.44
C VAL A 389 13.69 -4.04 24.68
N LEU A 390 12.43 -3.75 24.98
CA LEU A 390 11.30 -4.67 24.81
C LEU A 390 10.25 -3.99 23.94
N GLY A 391 9.67 -4.71 22.99
CA GLY A 391 8.66 -4.16 22.09
C GLY A 391 8.05 -5.20 21.17
N THR A 392 7.03 -4.77 20.43
CA THR A 392 6.37 -5.57 19.38
C THR A 392 5.82 -4.64 18.30
N THR A 393 5.63 -5.17 17.10
CA THR A 393 4.73 -4.60 16.10
C THR A 393 3.62 -5.60 15.84
N VAL A 394 2.36 -5.17 16.05
CA VAL A 394 1.17 -6.03 16.06
C VAL A 394 0.09 -5.48 15.14
N GLY A 395 -0.45 -6.34 14.28
CA GLY A 395 -1.67 -6.07 13.55
C GLY A 395 -2.90 -6.38 14.41
N VAL A 396 -3.87 -5.47 14.42
CA VAL A 396 -5.14 -5.63 15.13
C VAL A 396 -6.32 -5.25 14.23
N ASN A 397 -7.43 -5.96 14.37
CA ASN A 397 -8.72 -5.51 13.87
C ASN A 397 -9.55 -4.97 15.03
N ILE A 398 -10.10 -3.77 14.89
CA ILE A 398 -10.92 -3.09 15.89
C ILE A 398 -12.20 -2.62 15.19
N ASN A 399 -13.35 -3.16 15.61
CA ASN A 399 -14.68 -2.86 15.05
C ASN A 399 -14.82 -3.07 13.53
N GLY A 400 -13.96 -3.88 12.90
CA GLY A 400 -13.92 -4.11 11.46
C GLY A 400 -12.76 -3.41 10.77
N GLU A 401 -12.28 -2.30 11.32
CA GLU A 401 -11.12 -1.54 10.81
C GLU A 401 -9.79 -2.20 11.24
N ARG A 402 -8.73 -2.05 10.44
CA ARG A 402 -7.41 -2.66 10.69
C ARG A 402 -6.37 -1.60 11.03
N TYR A 403 -5.64 -1.85 12.12
CA TYR A 403 -4.55 -1.01 12.58
C TYR A 403 -3.29 -1.83 12.76
N VAL A 404 -2.15 -1.20 12.53
CA VAL A 404 -0.84 -1.69 12.96
C VAL A 404 -0.36 -0.83 14.12
N ILE A 405 0.00 -1.46 15.24
CA ILE A 405 0.53 -0.79 16.43
C ILE A 405 1.96 -1.28 16.67
N THR A 406 2.94 -0.38 16.59
CA THR A 406 4.32 -0.63 17.04
C THR A 406 4.57 0.07 18.36
N VAL A 407 5.06 -0.68 19.35
CA VAL A 407 5.49 -0.16 20.66
C VAL A 407 6.90 -0.66 20.96
N THR A 408 7.79 0.25 21.35
CA THR A 408 9.10 -0.11 21.93
C THR A 408 9.34 0.67 23.23
N ILE A 409 9.97 0.03 24.22
CA ILE A 409 10.34 0.66 25.49
C ILE A 409 11.81 0.34 25.80
N ASP A 410 12.62 1.38 25.97
CA ASP A 410 14.05 1.21 26.27
C ASP A 410 14.30 0.78 27.72
N HIS A 411 15.31 -0.08 27.88
CA HIS A 411 15.89 -0.51 29.15
C HIS A 411 14.87 -1.07 30.15
N THR A 412 13.92 -1.87 29.65
CA THR A 412 12.93 -2.59 30.45
C THR A 412 12.82 -4.05 30.04
N ALA A 413 12.33 -4.88 30.96
CA ALA A 413 11.86 -6.24 30.71
C ALA A 413 10.38 -6.40 31.15
N SER A 414 9.66 -5.29 31.30
CA SER A 414 8.27 -5.27 31.75
C SER A 414 7.31 -5.52 30.59
N GLU A 415 7.02 -6.79 30.31
CA GLU A 415 5.91 -7.18 29.41
C GLU A 415 4.57 -6.51 29.82
N PRO A 416 4.21 -6.38 31.12
CA PRO A 416 3.00 -5.65 31.50
C PRO A 416 2.97 -4.19 31.03
N ALA A 417 4.12 -3.51 30.94
CA ALA A 417 4.18 -2.13 30.46
C ALA A 417 3.99 -2.01 28.94
N VAL A 418 4.48 -2.98 28.16
CA VAL A 418 4.17 -3.04 26.72
C VAL A 418 2.70 -3.38 26.51
N LYS A 419 2.17 -4.34 27.27
CA LYS A 419 0.75 -4.73 27.23
C LYS A 419 -0.18 -3.56 27.60
N SER A 420 0.13 -2.78 28.63
CA SER A 420 -0.70 -1.63 29.03
C SER A 420 -0.73 -0.53 27.98
N VAL A 421 0.36 -0.29 27.25
CA VAL A 421 0.38 0.69 26.14
C VAL A 421 -0.51 0.22 24.99
N ILE A 422 -0.39 -1.04 24.57
CA ILE A 422 -1.22 -1.60 23.49
C ILE A 422 -2.70 -1.61 23.89
N GLN A 423 -3.00 -1.99 25.14
CA GLN A 423 -4.36 -1.97 25.70
C GLN A 423 -4.94 -0.56 25.70
N GLY A 424 -4.21 0.44 26.20
CA GLY A 424 -4.68 1.84 26.21
C GLY A 424 -4.96 2.38 24.81
N ILE A 425 -4.16 2.01 23.80
CA ILE A 425 -4.39 2.39 22.39
C ILE A 425 -5.67 1.72 21.86
N VAL A 426 -5.82 0.41 22.08
CA VAL A 426 -7.01 -0.34 21.63
C VAL A 426 -8.29 0.18 22.31
N GLU A 427 -8.24 0.44 23.62
CA GLU A 427 -9.36 1.00 24.40
C GLU A 427 -9.73 2.40 23.92
N HIS A 428 -8.74 3.27 23.64
CA HIS A 428 -8.98 4.60 23.05
C HIS A 428 -9.67 4.50 21.69
N ILE A 429 -9.17 3.63 20.79
CA ILE A 429 -9.76 3.47 19.46
C ILE A 429 -11.18 2.91 19.53
N GLN A 430 -11.43 1.94 20.42
CA GLN A 430 -12.78 1.41 20.66
C GLN A 430 -13.75 2.45 21.23
N ALA A 431 -13.27 3.35 22.09
CA ALA A 431 -14.10 4.37 22.74
C ALA A 431 -14.47 5.55 21.81
N ASN A 432 -13.65 5.82 20.78
CA ASN A 432 -13.79 6.96 19.87
C ASN A 432 -14.18 6.58 18.43
N ASP A 433 -14.35 5.29 18.14
CA ASP A 433 -14.64 4.74 16.80
C ASP A 433 -13.60 5.15 15.73
N GLY A 434 -12.32 5.04 16.11
CA GLY A 434 -11.18 5.55 15.36
C GLY A 434 -10.20 6.27 16.29
N PHE A 435 -9.30 7.09 15.75
CA PHE A 435 -8.36 7.86 16.59
C PHE A 435 -9.02 8.97 17.44
N GLY A 436 -10.29 9.28 17.19
CA GLY A 436 -10.94 10.51 17.65
C GLY A 436 -10.60 11.70 16.74
N ASN A 437 -11.28 12.82 16.99
CA ASN A 437 -11.01 14.10 16.29
C ASN A 437 -9.64 14.65 16.69
#